data_AF-A0AAV0DYK1-F1
#
_entry.id   AF-A0AAV0DYK1-F1
#
_cell.length_a   1.000
_cell.length_b   1.000
_cell.length_c   1.000
_cell.angle_alpha   90.00
_cell.angle_beta   90.00
_cell.angle_gamma   90.00
#
_symmetry.space_group_name_H-M   'P 1'
#
loop_
_entity.id
_entity.type
_entity.pdbx_description
1 polymer ?
#
loop_
_entity_poly.entity_id
_entity_poly.type
_entity_poly.pdbx_seq_one_letter_code
_entity_poly.pdbx_strand_id
1 'polypeptide(L)'
;MAMVQRATRAASITKTHLLPVSTFRRRQPRRTYAQTPPAAKRVPFTVSAHGKSWVDPYHWMRKTDDPDFISYLQQENAYAEAFMEDTQEMQRTLYTEMVSRIPSRISTPPERWGPWLYSQYIPEGKEFPVLCRKLANENKGWISTITNHLQKASVLQKAEILLDWNEIAENYGYVHVGTCRISPDHNFLAYTVDVSGSEEFTLQVKDLKSGHILPNLNVNGSGGSRKSEPRGPYSNVTLINKKN
;
A
#
# COMPACT_ATOMS: atom_id res chain seq x y z
N MET A 1 15.94 80.46 26.04
CA MET A 1 14.98 79.81 26.95
C MET A 1 15.55 78.44 27.30
N ALA A 2 16.39 78.38 28.35
CA ALA A 2 16.01 78.05 29.72
C ALA A 2 15.38 76.62 29.79
N MET A 3 16.15 75.56 30.09
CA MET A 3 16.55 75.10 31.45
C MET A 3 15.29 74.55 32.17
N VAL A 4 15.24 73.30 32.68
CA VAL A 4 15.67 72.95 34.05
C VAL A 4 15.24 71.50 34.41
N GLN A 5 16.16 70.76 35.06
CA GLN A 5 16.09 69.69 36.11
C GLN A 5 15.20 68.42 35.93
N ARG A 6 15.72 67.19 36.04
CA ARG A 6 16.35 66.41 37.15
C ARG A 6 15.37 65.79 38.17
N ALA A 7 15.74 64.57 38.58
CA ALA A 7 15.37 63.82 39.82
C ALA A 7 14.10 62.94 39.73
N THR A 8 13.95 61.75 40.34
CA THR A 8 14.78 60.84 41.16
C THR A 8 13.96 59.54 41.41
N ARG A 9 14.66 58.40 41.60
CA ARG A 9 14.34 57.19 42.42
C ARG A 9 12.89 56.64 42.49
N ALA A 10 12.71 55.33 42.28
CA ALA A 10 12.76 54.30 43.35
C ALA A 10 12.42 52.90 42.77
N ALA A 11 13.08 51.87 43.32
CA ALA A 11 12.76 50.47 43.09
C ALA A 11 11.52 50.05 43.89
N SER A 12 10.72 49.13 43.35
CA SER A 12 9.89 48.25 44.18
C SER A 12 9.66 46.90 43.50
N ILE A 13 10.16 45.87 44.17
CA ILE A 13 9.95 44.44 43.90
C ILE A 13 8.53 44.09 44.34
N THR A 14 7.75 43.30 43.57
CA THR A 14 6.87 42.28 44.18
C THR A 14 6.20 41.30 43.20
N LYS A 15 6.34 40.03 43.56
CA LYS A 15 5.42 38.89 43.43
C LYS A 15 5.09 38.31 42.04
N THR A 16 5.94 37.38 41.63
CA THR A 16 5.58 36.26 40.75
C THR A 16 4.54 35.37 41.43
N HIS A 17 3.30 35.34 40.92
CA HIS A 17 2.29 34.37 41.34
C HIS A 17 2.54 33.04 40.62
N LEU A 18 3.05 32.04 41.34
CA LEU A 18 3.06 30.65 40.90
C LEU A 18 1.66 30.07 41.11
N LEU A 19 0.96 29.73 40.03
CA LEU A 19 -0.24 28.91 40.08
C LEU A 19 0.16 27.45 40.31
N PRO A 20 -0.45 26.72 41.28
CA PRO A 20 -0.16 25.31 41.47
C PRO A 20 -0.79 24.50 40.32
N VAL A 21 0.06 23.84 39.52
CA VAL A 21 -0.37 22.83 38.57
C VAL A 21 -0.82 21.60 39.37
N SER A 22 -2.13 21.54 39.66
CA SER A 22 -2.76 20.37 40.24
C SER A 22 -2.77 19.26 39.18
N THR A 23 -1.80 18.35 39.27
CA THR A 23 -1.77 17.12 38.48
C THR A 23 -2.74 16.11 39.07
N PHE A 24 -4.04 16.37 38.92
CA PHE A 24 -5.04 15.33 39.12
C PHE A 24 -4.91 14.31 37.98
N ARG A 25 -4.01 13.34 38.16
CA ARG A 25 -3.97 12.14 37.31
C ARG A 25 -5.24 11.34 37.63
N ARG A 26 -6.32 11.61 36.88
CA ARG A 26 -7.55 10.81 36.90
C ARG A 26 -7.14 9.37 36.65
N ARG A 27 -7.16 8.53 37.69
CA ARG A 27 -7.02 7.09 37.53
C ARG A 27 -8.18 6.65 36.66
N GLN A 28 -7.88 6.30 35.41
CA GLN A 28 -8.82 5.62 34.53
C GLN A 28 -9.33 4.38 35.31
N PRO A 29 -10.64 4.17 35.43
CA PRO A 29 -11.15 2.94 36.05
C PRO A 29 -10.55 1.75 35.31
N ARG A 30 -10.21 0.68 36.05
CA ARG A 30 -9.78 -0.58 35.44
C ARG A 30 -10.90 -1.03 34.51
N ARG A 31 -10.60 -1.11 33.20
CA ARG A 31 -11.53 -1.62 32.20
C ARG A 31 -11.89 -3.05 32.57
N THR A 32 -13.17 -3.28 32.86
CA THR A 32 -13.75 -4.61 32.97
C THR A 32 -14.14 -5.01 31.55
N TYR A 33 -13.30 -5.80 30.90
CA TYR A 33 -13.62 -6.35 29.58
C TYR A 33 -14.78 -7.34 29.74
N ALA A 34 -15.82 -7.16 28.93
CA ALA A 34 -17.04 -7.96 29.01
C ALA A 34 -16.80 -9.44 28.64
N GLN A 35 -15.74 -9.73 27.88
CA GLN A 35 -15.36 -11.08 27.47
C GLN A 35 -13.94 -11.42 27.89
N THR A 36 -13.74 -12.72 28.18
CA THR A 36 -12.41 -13.29 28.44
C THR A 36 -11.81 -13.77 27.12
N PRO A 37 -10.47 -13.69 26.97
CA PRO A 37 -9.82 -14.17 25.76
C PRO A 37 -10.06 -15.67 25.57
N PRO A 38 -10.32 -16.15 24.35
CA PRO A 38 -10.59 -17.56 24.10
C PRO A 38 -9.34 -18.40 24.42
N ALA A 39 -9.55 -19.53 25.06
CA ALA A 39 -8.45 -20.44 25.42
C ALA A 39 -8.20 -21.44 24.30
N ALA A 40 -7.01 -21.40 23.72
CA ALA A 40 -6.59 -22.36 22.70
C ALA A 40 -6.51 -23.80 23.24
N LYS A 41 -7.07 -24.76 22.48
CA LYS A 41 -6.87 -26.19 22.69
C LYS A 41 -5.38 -26.54 22.62
N ARG A 42 -4.92 -27.38 23.55
CA ARG A 42 -3.54 -27.88 23.60
C ARG A 42 -3.53 -29.36 23.23
N VAL A 43 -2.89 -29.70 22.11
CA VAL A 43 -2.73 -31.08 21.63
C VAL A 43 -1.23 -31.36 21.55
N PRO A 44 -0.68 -32.26 22.38
CA PRO A 44 0.75 -32.53 22.38
C PRO A 44 1.19 -33.06 21.01
N PHE A 45 2.08 -32.32 20.35
CA PHE A 45 2.71 -32.70 19.10
C PHE A 45 4.22 -32.51 19.21
N THR A 46 5.01 -33.51 18.87
CA THR A 46 6.47 -33.41 18.94
C THR A 46 7.02 -32.98 17.58
N VAL A 47 7.64 -31.81 17.53
CA VAL A 47 8.38 -31.33 16.36
C VAL A 47 9.84 -31.72 16.52
N SER A 48 10.48 -32.16 15.44
CA SER A 48 11.92 -32.44 15.41
C SER A 48 12.59 -31.72 14.24
N ALA A 49 13.67 -31.00 14.53
CA ALA A 49 14.50 -30.33 13.53
C ALA A 49 15.96 -30.33 13.97
N HIS A 50 16.88 -30.61 13.04
CA HIS A 50 18.34 -30.62 13.27
C HIS A 50 18.77 -31.44 14.50
N GLY A 51 18.17 -32.61 14.71
CA GLY A 51 18.49 -33.50 15.82
C GLY A 51 18.00 -33.04 17.20
N LYS A 52 17.20 -31.96 17.27
CA LYS A 52 16.54 -31.49 18.49
C LYS A 52 15.03 -31.68 18.36
N SER A 53 14.37 -32.00 19.47
CA SER A 53 12.92 -32.19 19.53
C SER A 53 12.30 -31.38 20.67
N TRP A 54 11.12 -30.82 20.44
CA TRP A 54 10.32 -30.12 21.44
C TRP A 54 8.83 -30.39 21.23
N VAL A 55 8.03 -30.17 22.26
CA VAL A 55 6.57 -30.29 22.19
C VAL A 55 5.98 -28.93 21.79
N ASP A 56 5.22 -28.92 20.71
CA ASP A 56 4.39 -27.79 20.25
C ASP A 56 2.92 -28.14 20.46
N PRO A 57 2.28 -27.70 21.55
CA PRO A 57 0.87 -27.99 21.82
C PRO A 57 -0.12 -27.36 20.83
N TYR A 58 0.33 -26.43 19.98
CA TYR A 58 -0.52 -25.66 19.08
C TYR A 58 -0.29 -25.98 17.60
N HIS A 59 0.47 -27.05 17.32
CA HIS A 59 0.80 -27.48 15.96
C HIS A 59 -0.42 -27.67 15.04
N TRP A 60 -1.57 -28.03 15.62
CA TRP A 60 -2.84 -28.22 14.93
C TRP A 60 -3.32 -26.94 14.19
N MET A 61 -2.98 -25.74 14.68
CA MET A 61 -3.34 -24.45 14.07
C MET A 61 -2.68 -24.21 12.70
N ARG A 62 -1.68 -25.02 12.33
CA ARG A 62 -1.05 -24.93 11.01
C ARG A 62 -2.01 -25.29 9.87
N LYS A 63 -3.03 -26.11 10.15
CA LYS A 63 -4.02 -26.53 9.15
C LYS A 63 -5.11 -25.46 9.06
N THR A 64 -5.01 -24.61 8.04
CA THR A 64 -5.94 -23.49 7.84
C THR A 64 -7.38 -23.93 7.56
N ASP A 65 -7.56 -25.11 6.98
CA ASP A 65 -8.88 -25.65 6.63
C ASP A 65 -9.51 -26.49 7.76
N ASP A 66 -8.84 -26.59 8.92
CA ASP A 66 -9.34 -27.36 10.06
C ASP A 66 -10.52 -26.62 10.71
N PRO A 67 -11.68 -27.28 10.91
CA PRO A 67 -12.85 -26.63 11.52
C PRO A 67 -12.60 -26.20 12.98
N ASP A 68 -11.76 -26.90 13.74
CA ASP A 68 -11.38 -26.46 15.09
C ASP A 68 -10.60 -25.13 15.01
N PHE A 69 -9.79 -24.95 13.97
CA PHE A 69 -8.97 -23.75 13.80
C PHE A 69 -9.79 -22.56 13.34
N ILE A 70 -10.68 -22.78 12.37
CA ILE A 70 -11.63 -21.75 11.91
C ILE A 70 -12.53 -21.30 13.07
N SER A 71 -13.05 -22.24 13.87
CA SER A 71 -13.86 -21.90 15.04
C SER A 71 -13.09 -21.07 16.08
N TYR A 72 -11.83 -21.45 16.36
CA TYR A 72 -10.97 -20.69 17.26
C TYR A 72 -10.68 -19.28 16.72
N LEU A 73 -10.40 -19.14 15.41
CA LEU A 73 -10.17 -17.86 14.77
C LEU A 73 -11.39 -16.94 14.84
N GLN A 74 -12.60 -17.48 14.67
CA GLN A 74 -13.84 -16.72 14.85
C GLN A 74 -14.02 -16.22 16.29
N GLN A 75 -13.65 -17.04 17.29
CA GLN A 75 -13.69 -16.63 18.69
C GLN A 75 -12.68 -15.52 18.99
N GLU A 76 -11.47 -15.60 18.44
CA GLU A 76 -10.47 -14.54 18.57
C GLU A 76 -10.93 -13.23 17.92
N ASN A 77 -11.54 -13.30 16.72
CA ASN A 77 -12.10 -12.13 16.05
C ASN A 77 -13.23 -11.49 16.88
N ALA A 78 -14.16 -12.29 17.40
CA ALA A 78 -15.24 -11.80 18.25
C ALA A 78 -14.73 -11.16 19.55
N TYR A 79 -13.70 -11.77 20.16
CA TYR A 79 -13.02 -11.18 21.31
C TYR A 79 -12.35 -9.84 20.97
N ALA A 80 -11.64 -9.76 19.84
CA ALA A 80 -10.98 -8.53 19.39
C ALA A 80 -12.00 -7.42 19.12
N GLU A 81 -13.12 -7.72 18.48
CA GLU A 81 -14.23 -6.78 18.24
C GLU A 81 -14.81 -6.27 19.56
N ALA A 82 -15.13 -7.15 20.51
CA ALA A 82 -15.64 -6.79 21.82
C ALA A 82 -14.62 -6.00 22.65
N PHE A 83 -13.34 -6.35 22.57
CA PHE A 83 -12.25 -5.64 23.25
C PHE A 83 -12.07 -4.21 22.72
N MET A 84 -12.34 -4.00 21.43
CA MET A 84 -12.18 -2.72 20.73
C MET A 84 -13.46 -1.91 20.60
N GLU A 85 -14.59 -2.40 21.10
CA GLU A 85 -15.91 -1.77 21.00
C GLU A 85 -15.90 -0.30 21.47
N ASP A 86 -15.22 -0.02 22.58
CA ASP A 86 -15.14 1.33 23.16
C ASP A 86 -14.33 2.33 22.32
N THR A 87 -13.57 1.84 21.34
CA THR A 87 -12.77 2.67 20.43
C THR A 87 -13.43 2.91 19.08
N GLN A 88 -14.62 2.35 18.81
CA GLN A 88 -15.27 2.44 17.48
C GLN A 88 -15.46 3.89 17.00
N GLU A 89 -15.84 4.82 17.87
CA GLU A 89 -16.00 6.23 17.51
C GLU A 89 -14.65 6.88 17.11
N MET A 90 -13.60 6.57 17.86
CA MET A 90 -12.25 7.03 17.55
C MET A 90 -11.75 6.44 16.22
N GLN A 91 -11.99 5.15 15.97
CA GLN A 91 -11.66 4.50 14.70
C GLN A 91 -12.37 5.17 13.52
N ARG A 92 -13.67 5.48 13.64
CA ARG A 92 -14.43 6.19 12.59
C ARG A 92 -13.91 7.59 12.34
N THR A 93 -13.56 8.32 13.40
CA THR A 93 -12.94 9.65 13.29
C THR A 93 -11.62 9.57 12.54
N LEU A 94 -10.72 8.67 12.96
CA LEU A 94 -9.43 8.46 12.31
C LEU A 94 -9.58 8.03 10.86
N TYR A 95 -10.50 7.12 10.56
CA TYR A 95 -10.80 6.69 9.20
C TYR A 95 -11.20 7.88 8.31
N THR A 96 -12.14 8.70 8.79
CA THR A 96 -12.63 9.87 8.05
C THR A 96 -11.51 10.89 7.83
N GLU A 97 -10.70 11.15 8.87
CA GLU A 97 -9.53 12.04 8.75
C GLU A 97 -8.51 11.52 7.75
N MET A 98 -8.17 10.23 7.79
CA MET A 98 -7.22 9.61 6.86
C MET A 98 -7.72 9.70 5.42
N VAL A 99 -8.98 9.32 5.17
CA VAL A 99 -9.60 9.39 3.83
C VAL A 99 -9.65 10.82 3.33
N SER A 100 -10.00 11.80 4.19
CA SER A 100 -10.06 13.22 3.80
C SER A 100 -8.70 13.81 3.36
N ARG A 101 -7.59 13.21 3.77
CA ARG A 101 -6.22 13.61 3.39
C ARG A 101 -5.76 12.93 2.11
N ILE A 102 -6.45 11.90 1.64
CA ILE A 102 -6.16 11.22 0.38
C ILE A 102 -6.80 12.04 -0.75
N PRO A 103 -6.04 12.46 -1.78
CA PRO A 103 -6.62 13.22 -2.88
C PRO A 103 -7.56 12.34 -3.71
N SER A 104 -8.68 12.90 -4.16
CA SER A 104 -9.68 12.19 -4.99
C SER A 104 -9.11 11.63 -6.29
N ARG A 105 -7.99 12.19 -6.76
CA ARG A 105 -7.26 11.72 -7.93
C ARG A 105 -5.79 11.54 -7.59
N ILE A 106 -5.34 10.29 -7.65
CA ILE A 106 -3.94 9.89 -7.47
C ILE A 106 -3.38 9.52 -8.84
N SER A 107 -2.22 10.08 -9.19
CA SER A 107 -1.49 9.71 -10.39
C SER A 107 0.01 9.80 -10.16
N THR A 108 0.78 8.90 -10.76
CA THR A 108 2.23 9.00 -10.80
C THR A 108 2.68 10.10 -11.78
N PRO A 109 3.84 10.74 -11.53
CA PRO A 109 4.46 11.60 -12.53
C PRO A 109 4.71 10.82 -13.83
N PRO A 110 4.44 11.41 -15.01
CA PRO A 110 4.72 10.74 -16.28
C PRO A 110 6.22 10.47 -16.47
N GLU A 111 6.57 9.22 -16.74
CA GLU A 111 7.94 8.79 -17.05
C GLU A 111 8.12 8.68 -18.56
N ARG A 112 9.13 9.37 -19.11
CA ARG A 112 9.43 9.31 -20.53
C ARG A 112 10.30 8.11 -20.86
N TRP A 113 9.84 7.26 -21.77
CA TRP A 113 10.66 6.21 -22.36
C TRP A 113 10.40 6.12 -23.88
N GLY A 114 11.44 6.43 -24.65
CA GLY A 114 11.35 6.50 -26.11
C GLY A 114 10.37 7.60 -26.56
N PRO A 115 9.41 7.29 -27.45
CA PRO A 115 8.40 8.24 -27.91
C PRO A 115 7.20 8.36 -26.95
N TRP A 116 7.17 7.61 -25.85
CA TRP A 116 6.02 7.50 -24.95
C TRP A 116 6.26 8.15 -23.59
N LEU A 117 5.17 8.60 -22.97
CA LEU A 117 5.08 8.97 -21.56
C LEU A 117 4.17 7.95 -20.86
N TYR A 118 4.70 7.24 -19.88
CA TYR A 118 3.98 6.24 -19.09
C TYR A 118 3.56 6.83 -17.75
N SER A 119 2.35 6.51 -17.31
CA SER A 119 1.84 6.93 -16.00
C SER A 119 0.87 5.90 -15.46
N GLN A 120 0.70 5.92 -14.14
CA GLN A 120 -0.35 5.19 -13.45
C GLN A 120 -1.29 6.18 -12.79
N TYR A 121 -2.57 5.86 -12.72
CA TYR A 121 -3.53 6.64 -11.95
C TYR A 121 -4.58 5.72 -11.36
N ILE A 122 -5.17 6.13 -10.24
CA ILE A 122 -6.31 5.43 -9.63
C ILE A 122 -7.57 6.22 -10.03
N PRO A 123 -8.52 5.61 -10.77
CA PRO A 123 -9.80 6.25 -11.07
C PRO A 123 -10.57 6.60 -9.80
N GLU A 124 -11.39 7.64 -9.85
CA GLU A 124 -12.21 8.03 -8.70
C GLU A 124 -13.22 6.91 -8.35
N GLY A 125 -13.28 6.55 -7.07
CA GLY A 125 -14.12 5.45 -6.58
C GLY A 125 -13.61 4.04 -6.92
N LYS A 126 -12.40 3.90 -7.48
CA LYS A 126 -11.73 2.63 -7.71
C LYS A 126 -10.57 2.46 -6.73
N GLU A 127 -10.22 1.21 -6.44
CA GLU A 127 -9.19 0.87 -5.45
C GLU A 127 -7.82 0.60 -6.11
N PHE A 128 -7.81 0.19 -7.38
CA PHE A 128 -6.60 -0.25 -8.05
C PHE A 128 -6.16 0.71 -9.17
N PRO A 129 -4.85 0.76 -9.47
CA PRO A 129 -4.32 1.64 -10.49
C PRO A 129 -4.58 1.12 -11.92
N VAL A 130 -4.55 2.05 -12.86
CA VAL A 130 -4.57 1.81 -14.30
C VAL A 130 -3.23 2.28 -14.87
N LEU A 131 -2.54 1.41 -15.60
CA LEU A 131 -1.32 1.75 -16.33
C LEU A 131 -1.67 2.25 -17.72
N CYS A 132 -1.21 3.45 -18.08
CA CYS A 132 -1.48 4.04 -19.38
C CYS A 132 -0.22 4.68 -20.00
N ARG A 133 -0.28 4.93 -21.31
CA ARG A 133 0.74 5.67 -22.05
C ARG A 133 0.13 6.73 -22.98
N LYS A 134 0.94 7.74 -23.31
CA LYS A 134 0.62 8.75 -24.34
C LYS A 134 1.86 9.12 -25.15
N LEU A 135 1.68 9.55 -26.40
CA LEU A 135 2.80 10.01 -27.24
C LEU A 135 3.37 11.33 -26.69
N ALA A 136 4.69 11.40 -26.53
CA ALA A 136 5.38 12.56 -25.99
C ALA A 136 5.26 13.80 -26.90
N ASN A 137 5.10 13.60 -28.21
CA ASN A 137 5.11 14.66 -29.23
C ASN A 137 3.75 15.31 -29.49
N GLU A 138 2.67 14.87 -28.84
CA GLU A 138 1.35 15.50 -28.98
C GLU A 138 1.26 16.90 -28.34
N ASN A 139 2.31 17.32 -27.63
CA ASN A 139 2.38 18.61 -26.93
C ASN A 139 3.64 19.38 -27.33
N LYS A 140 3.65 19.95 -28.54
CA LYS A 140 4.69 20.89 -28.97
C LYS A 140 4.27 22.32 -28.62
N GLY A 141 4.78 22.84 -27.51
CA GLY A 141 4.73 24.27 -27.15
C GLY A 141 4.81 24.50 -25.65
N TRP A 142 5.50 25.55 -25.21
CA TRP A 142 5.58 25.97 -23.80
C TRP A 142 4.20 26.17 -23.14
N ILE A 143 3.21 26.61 -23.93
CA ILE A 143 1.79 26.71 -23.53
C ILE A 143 1.22 25.32 -23.20
N SER A 144 1.58 24.27 -23.94
CA SER A 144 1.12 22.90 -23.68
C SER A 144 1.68 22.30 -22.39
N THR A 145 2.91 22.66 -22.00
CA THR A 145 3.50 22.24 -20.72
C THR A 145 2.77 22.88 -19.53
N ILE A 146 2.36 24.14 -19.67
CA ILE A 146 1.59 24.88 -18.66
C ILE A 146 0.13 24.37 -18.62
N THR A 147 -0.50 24.13 -19.78
CA THR A 147 -1.86 23.58 -19.82
C THR A 147 -1.90 22.13 -19.31
N ASN A 148 -0.88 21.30 -19.53
CA ASN A 148 -0.82 19.96 -18.92
C ASN A 148 -0.74 20.01 -17.39
N HIS A 149 -0.10 21.02 -16.80
CA HIS A 149 -0.06 21.22 -15.36
C HIS A 149 -1.41 21.70 -14.79
N LEU A 150 -2.15 22.49 -15.56
CA LEU A 150 -3.46 23.05 -15.17
C LEU A 150 -4.64 22.12 -15.49
N GLN A 151 -4.48 21.25 -16.49
CA GLN A 151 -5.54 20.42 -17.06
C GLN A 151 -5.25 18.94 -16.74
N LYS A 152 -5.14 18.61 -15.45
CA LYS A 152 -5.03 17.22 -14.95
C LYS A 152 -6.18 16.29 -15.39
N ALA A 153 -7.25 16.84 -15.96
CA ALA A 153 -8.47 16.11 -16.33
C ALA A 153 -8.55 15.71 -17.82
N SER A 154 -8.08 16.52 -18.78
CA SER A 154 -8.27 16.25 -20.22
C SER A 154 -7.20 15.34 -20.84
N VAL A 155 -6.05 15.19 -20.18
CA VAL A 155 -4.92 14.37 -20.63
C VAL A 155 -5.26 12.87 -20.71
N LEU A 156 -6.31 12.42 -20.01
CA LEU A 156 -6.77 11.03 -20.03
C LEU A 156 -7.54 10.63 -21.30
N GLN A 157 -8.14 11.58 -22.02
CA GLN A 157 -8.98 11.23 -23.19
C GLN A 157 -8.19 10.74 -24.41
N LYS A 158 -6.86 10.86 -24.40
CA LYS A 158 -5.96 10.37 -25.46
C LYS A 158 -4.94 9.33 -24.98
N ALA A 159 -5.00 8.93 -23.72
CA ALA A 159 -4.06 7.96 -23.17
C ALA A 159 -4.53 6.53 -23.52
N GLU A 160 -3.62 5.72 -24.03
CA GLU A 160 -3.84 4.30 -24.28
C GLU A 160 -3.71 3.53 -22.96
N ILE A 161 -4.74 2.78 -22.58
CA ILE A 161 -4.74 1.93 -21.39
C ILE A 161 -3.98 0.64 -21.72
N LEU A 162 -2.93 0.35 -20.97
CA LEU A 162 -2.09 -0.83 -21.17
C LEU A 162 -2.56 -1.99 -20.31
N LEU A 163 -2.91 -1.71 -19.05
CA LEU A 163 -3.41 -2.69 -18.11
C LEU A 163 -4.29 -2.00 -17.07
N ASP A 164 -5.45 -2.58 -16.77
CA ASP A 164 -6.37 -2.12 -15.74
C ASP A 164 -6.50 -3.22 -14.68
N TRP A 165 -6.10 -2.90 -13.45
CA TRP A 165 -6.13 -3.84 -12.34
C TRP A 165 -7.57 -4.04 -11.87
N ASN A 166 -8.42 -3.02 -12.03
CA ASN A 166 -9.81 -3.08 -11.62
C ASN A 166 -10.58 -4.11 -12.46
N GLU A 167 -10.30 -4.20 -13.76
CA GLU A 167 -10.89 -5.25 -14.61
C GLU A 167 -10.51 -6.66 -14.14
N ILE A 168 -9.27 -6.84 -13.65
CA ILE A 168 -8.84 -8.13 -13.09
C ILE A 168 -9.52 -8.37 -11.74
N ALA A 169 -9.53 -7.35 -10.86
CA ALA A 169 -10.14 -7.43 -9.55
C ALA A 169 -11.66 -7.69 -9.61
N GLU A 170 -12.37 -7.16 -10.61
CA GLU A 170 -13.79 -7.44 -10.82
C GLU A 170 -14.08 -8.92 -11.09
N ASN A 171 -13.11 -9.65 -11.65
CA ASN A 171 -13.24 -11.09 -11.93
C ASN A 171 -12.88 -11.98 -10.72
N TYR A 172 -11.95 -11.54 -9.85
CA TYR A 172 -11.38 -12.38 -8.78
C TYR A 172 -11.63 -11.86 -7.35
N GLY A 173 -12.14 -10.64 -7.19
CA GLY A 173 -12.33 -9.96 -5.90
C GLY A 173 -11.04 -9.41 -5.27
N TYR A 174 -9.87 -9.86 -5.73
CA TYR A 174 -8.55 -9.41 -5.30
C TYR A 174 -7.59 -9.41 -6.49
N VAL A 175 -6.64 -8.48 -6.49
CA VAL A 175 -5.52 -8.52 -7.42
C VAL A 175 -4.29 -7.87 -6.79
N HIS A 176 -3.15 -8.51 -6.99
CA HIS A 176 -1.85 -7.92 -6.77
C HIS A 176 -0.99 -8.12 -8.01
N VAL A 177 -0.74 -7.03 -8.73
CA VAL A 177 0.26 -7.04 -9.80
C VAL A 177 1.57 -6.53 -9.23
N GLY A 178 2.59 -7.38 -9.30
CA GLY A 178 3.94 -7.08 -8.85
C GLY A 178 4.74 -6.31 -9.88
N THR A 179 5.68 -6.98 -10.55
CA THR A 179 6.56 -6.34 -11.54
C THR A 179 5.81 -6.12 -12.86
N CYS A 180 5.87 -4.90 -13.40
CA CYS A 180 5.44 -4.55 -14.75
C CYS A 180 6.62 -4.03 -15.57
N ARG A 181 6.84 -4.58 -16.77
CA ARG A 181 7.92 -4.18 -17.69
C ARG A 181 7.40 -4.10 -19.11
N ILE A 182 7.52 -2.92 -19.72
CA ILE A 182 7.27 -2.74 -21.15
C ILE A 182 8.51 -3.21 -21.92
N SER A 183 8.34 -3.77 -23.11
CA SER A 183 9.44 -4.18 -23.98
C SER A 183 10.18 -2.98 -24.59
N PRO A 184 11.46 -3.11 -24.98
CA PRO A 184 12.23 -2.02 -25.57
C PRO A 184 11.63 -1.43 -26.86
N ASP A 185 10.89 -2.25 -27.62
CA ASP A 185 10.17 -1.84 -28.83
C ASP A 185 8.75 -1.32 -28.52
N HIS A 186 8.37 -1.26 -27.25
CA HIS A 186 7.08 -0.78 -26.73
C HIS A 186 5.85 -1.55 -27.24
N ASN A 187 6.02 -2.78 -27.70
CA ASN A 187 4.93 -3.59 -28.25
C ASN A 187 4.41 -4.64 -27.28
N PHE A 188 5.14 -4.97 -26.21
CA PHE A 188 4.73 -5.95 -25.22
C PHE A 188 4.79 -5.38 -23.80
N LEU A 189 3.91 -5.86 -22.94
CA LEU A 189 3.92 -5.63 -21.50
C LEU A 189 4.02 -6.99 -20.79
N ALA A 190 5.12 -7.22 -20.08
CA ALA A 190 5.27 -8.34 -19.17
C ALA A 190 4.86 -7.90 -17.76
N TYR A 191 3.97 -8.64 -17.11
CA TYR A 191 3.58 -8.38 -15.73
C TYR A 191 3.35 -9.66 -14.93
N THR A 192 3.57 -9.58 -13.62
CA THR A 192 3.33 -10.70 -12.69
C THR A 192 2.08 -10.42 -11.87
N VAL A 193 1.12 -11.35 -11.83
CA VAL A 193 -0.16 -11.18 -11.13
C VAL A 193 -0.45 -12.32 -10.15
N ASP A 194 -0.91 -11.96 -8.96
CA ASP A 194 -1.50 -12.84 -7.95
C ASP A 194 -2.96 -12.42 -7.75
N VAL A 195 -3.88 -13.37 -7.85
CA VAL A 195 -5.33 -13.14 -7.71
C VAL A 195 -5.91 -13.79 -6.44
N SER A 196 -5.11 -14.53 -5.68
CA SER A 196 -5.54 -15.22 -4.46
C SER A 196 -4.93 -14.65 -3.18
N GLY A 197 -3.87 -13.84 -3.29
CA GLY A 197 -3.12 -13.33 -2.14
C GLY A 197 -2.16 -14.35 -1.53
N SER A 198 -1.84 -15.40 -2.29
CA SER A 198 -0.91 -16.48 -1.90
C SER A 198 0.57 -16.08 -2.03
N GLU A 199 0.85 -14.90 -2.60
CA GLU A 199 2.19 -14.46 -3.03
C GLU A 199 2.81 -15.35 -4.13
N GLU A 200 2.00 -16.22 -4.75
CA GLU A 200 2.35 -16.95 -5.96
C GLU A 200 1.95 -16.13 -7.19
N PHE A 201 2.94 -15.65 -7.93
CA PHE A 201 2.68 -14.81 -9.09
C PHE A 201 2.74 -15.60 -10.38
N THR A 202 1.78 -15.34 -11.25
CA THR A 202 1.77 -15.79 -12.65
C THR A 202 2.35 -14.70 -13.53
N LEU A 203 3.39 -15.02 -14.31
CA LEU A 203 3.88 -14.13 -15.37
C LEU A 203 2.92 -14.14 -16.56
N GLN A 204 2.51 -12.97 -17.01
CA GLN A 204 1.72 -12.77 -18.22
C GLN A 204 2.44 -11.79 -19.15
N VAL A 205 2.33 -12.02 -20.45
CA VAL A 205 2.83 -11.11 -21.48
C VAL A 205 1.67 -10.70 -22.37
N LYS A 206 1.38 -9.40 -22.39
CA LYS A 206 0.34 -8.79 -23.22
C LYS A 206 0.98 -8.13 -24.44
N ASP A 207 0.48 -8.46 -25.62
CA ASP A 207 0.76 -7.70 -26.84
C ASP A 207 -0.07 -6.42 -26.81
N LEU A 208 0.61 -5.27 -26.84
CA LEU A 208 -0.01 -3.95 -26.76
C LEU A 208 -0.63 -3.51 -28.09
N LYS A 209 -0.29 -4.14 -29.22
CA LYS A 209 -0.92 -3.83 -30.51
C LYS A 209 -2.28 -4.50 -30.65
N SER A 210 -2.35 -5.77 -30.27
CA SER A 210 -3.59 -6.55 -30.36
C SER A 210 -4.44 -6.49 -29.10
N GLY A 211 -3.84 -6.13 -27.95
CA GLY A 211 -4.49 -6.15 -26.64
C GLY A 211 -4.60 -7.55 -26.03
N HIS A 212 -4.13 -8.60 -26.71
CA HIS A 212 -4.25 -9.97 -26.25
C HIS A 212 -3.11 -10.39 -25.32
N ILE A 213 -3.43 -11.21 -24.32
CA ILE A 213 -2.45 -11.90 -23.49
C ILE A 213 -1.97 -13.13 -24.26
N LEU A 214 -0.66 -13.27 -24.40
CA LEU A 214 -0.05 -14.39 -25.11
C LEU A 214 -0.27 -15.68 -24.30
N PRO A 215 -0.85 -16.73 -24.92
CA PRO A 215 -0.94 -18.03 -24.27
C PRO A 215 0.48 -18.61 -24.19
N ASN A 216 0.85 -19.17 -23.03
CA ASN A 216 2.04 -20.03 -22.78
C ASN A 216 3.25 -19.44 -22.02
N LEU A 217 3.08 -18.47 -21.11
CA LEU A 217 4.18 -18.01 -20.23
C LEU A 217 3.85 -18.08 -18.72
N ASN A 218 2.99 -19.03 -18.31
CA ASN A 218 2.72 -19.27 -16.90
C ASN A 218 3.95 -19.93 -16.23
N VAL A 219 4.88 -19.09 -15.78
CA VAL A 219 5.96 -19.51 -14.89
C VAL A 219 5.56 -19.09 -13.48
N ASN A 220 5.32 -20.05 -12.60
CA ASN A 220 5.06 -19.77 -11.20
C ASN A 220 6.36 -19.28 -10.54
N GLY A 221 6.34 -18.07 -9.99
CA GLY A 221 7.43 -17.51 -9.21
C GLY A 221 6.94 -17.05 -7.84
N SER A 222 7.67 -17.38 -6.77
CA SER A 222 7.42 -16.82 -5.45
C SER A 222 7.94 -15.38 -5.39
N GLY A 223 7.11 -14.46 -4.88
CA GLY A 223 7.36 -13.02 -4.85
C GLY A 223 8.67 -12.65 -4.16
N GLY A 224 9.68 -12.28 -4.94
CA GLY A 224 10.94 -11.76 -4.40
C GLY A 224 11.73 -11.02 -5.47
N SER A 225 11.70 -9.69 -5.44
CA SER A 225 12.70 -8.88 -6.15
C SER A 225 14.07 -9.15 -5.52
N ARG A 226 14.81 -10.14 -6.05
CA ARG A 226 16.25 -10.23 -5.78
C ARG A 226 16.91 -9.00 -6.40
N LYS A 227 17.25 -8.01 -5.57
CA LYS A 227 18.28 -7.02 -5.91
C LYS A 227 19.60 -7.76 -6.04
N SER A 228 20.07 -7.96 -7.27
CA SER A 228 21.43 -8.43 -7.51
C SER A 228 22.41 -7.30 -7.24
N GLU A 229 23.35 -7.50 -6.32
CA GLU A 229 24.54 -6.67 -6.13
C GLU A 229 25.45 -6.68 -7.37
N PRO A 230 26.29 -5.64 -7.55
CA PRO A 230 26.83 -5.28 -8.86
C PRO A 230 28.05 -6.14 -9.19
N ARG A 231 27.89 -7.06 -10.15
CA ARG A 231 29.01 -7.61 -10.91
C ARG A 231 28.65 -7.65 -12.39
N GLY A 232 29.09 -6.62 -13.12
CA GLY A 232 29.23 -6.64 -14.59
C GLY A 232 27.92 -6.73 -15.38
N PRO A 233 27.93 -6.33 -16.66
CA PRO A 233 26.71 -6.15 -17.42
C PRO A 233 26.12 -7.52 -17.78
N TYR A 234 24.79 -7.56 -17.99
CA TYR A 234 23.98 -8.73 -18.40
C TYR A 234 23.45 -9.62 -17.26
N SER A 235 22.47 -9.11 -16.51
CA SER A 235 21.39 -9.96 -15.98
C SER A 235 20.19 -9.91 -16.94
N ASN A 236 20.29 -10.70 -18.00
CA ASN A 236 19.21 -10.89 -18.96
C ASN A 236 18.14 -11.81 -18.36
N VAL A 237 16.90 -11.33 -18.27
CA VAL A 237 15.74 -12.22 -18.37
C VAL A 237 15.69 -12.63 -19.85
N THR A 238 16.10 -13.86 -20.14
CA THR A 238 16.10 -14.39 -21.50
C THR A 238 14.65 -14.55 -21.98
N LEU A 239 14.17 -13.55 -22.73
CA LEU A 239 13.05 -13.74 -23.64
C LEU A 239 13.52 -14.72 -24.73
N ILE A 240 12.93 -15.92 -24.75
CA ILE A 240 13.18 -16.92 -25.79
C ILE A 240 12.66 -16.33 -27.10
N ASN A 241 13.59 -15.82 -27.90
CA ASN A 241 13.36 -15.35 -29.25
C ASN A 241 13.14 -16.59 -30.13
N LYS A 242 11.87 -16.96 -30.38
CA LYS A 242 11.57 -18.01 -31.36
C LYS A 242 11.41 -17.33 -32.72
N LYS A 243 12.50 -17.32 -33.50
CA LYS A 243 12.46 -17.10 -34.94
C LYS A 243 11.62 -18.21 -35.58
N ASN A 244 10.66 -17.82 -36.42
CA ASN A 244 10.39 -18.47 -37.70
C ASN A 244 10.26 -17.35 -38.73
#